data_AF-A0AAV0MHZ3-F1
#
_entry.id   AF-A0AAV0MHZ3-F1
#
_cell.length_a   1.000
_cell.length_b   1.000
_cell.length_c   1.000
_cell.angle_alpha   90.00
_cell.angle_beta   90.00
_cell.angle_gamma   90.00
#
_symmetry.space_group_name_H-M   'P 1'
#
loop_
_entity.id
_entity.type
_entity.pdbx_description
1 polymer ?
#
loop_
_entity_poly.entity_id
_entity_poly.type
_entity_poly.pdbx_seq_one_letter_code
_entity_poly.pdbx_strand_id
1 'polypeptide(L)' 'MWDHELDALVTHGPGISAVLAIGGFPGINVPAGYDEKGVPFGINFGGLKGTEQKLIQIAYGFEQLTKIRKPPTFIA' A
#
# COMPACT_ATOMS: atom_id res chain seq x y z
N MET A 1 15.65 4.55 -3.84
CA MET A 1 15.68 3.59 -2.72
C MET A 1 17.11 3.36 -2.27
N TRP A 2 18.02 2.93 -3.15
CA TRP A 2 19.44 2.78 -2.81
C TRP A 2 20.12 4.10 -2.42
N ASP A 3 20.00 5.15 -3.24
CA ASP A 3 20.68 6.44 -3.02
C ASP A 3 20.29 7.15 -1.72
N HIS A 4 19.16 6.73 -1.12
CA HIS A 4 18.60 7.33 0.09
C HIS A 4 18.37 6.30 1.20
N GLU A 5 18.92 5.09 1.06
CA GLU A 5 18.81 4.01 2.05
C GLU A 5 17.36 3.75 2.54
N LEU A 6 16.40 3.81 1.61
CA LEU A 6 14.98 3.64 1.91
C LEU A 6 14.56 2.17 1.85
N ASP A 7 13.85 1.72 2.89
CA ASP A 7 13.26 0.37 2.97
C ASP A 7 12.07 0.16 2.01
N ALA A 8 11.29 1.22 1.74
CA ALA A 8 10.14 1.19 0.83
C ALA A 8 9.79 2.60 0.32
N LEU A 9 9.07 2.68 -0.80
CA LEU A 9 8.36 3.88 -1.24
C LEU A 9 6.87 3.76 -0.88
N VAL A 10 6.21 4.89 -0.60
CA VAL A 10 4.75 4.94 -0.42
C VAL A 10 4.13 6.01 -1.31
N THR A 11 3.01 5.69 -1.96
CA THR A 11 2.21 6.67 -2.74
C THR A 11 0.74 6.57 -2.38
N HIS A 12 0.01 7.68 -2.54
CA HIS A 12 -1.45 7.64 -2.49
C HIS A 12 -2.01 6.89 -3.70
N GLY A 13 -3.01 6.03 -3.50
CA GLY A 13 -3.66 5.30 -4.58
C GLY A 13 -2.70 4.47 -5.45
N PRO A 14 -2.99 4.29 -6.75
CA PRO A 14 -2.23 3.41 -7.64
C PRO A 14 -0.99 4.07 -8.27
N GLY A 15 -0.53 5.24 -7.79
CA GLY A 15 0.43 6.10 -8.49
C GLY A 15 1.75 5.42 -8.89
N ILE A 16 2.22 4.43 -8.14
CA ILE A 16 3.47 3.69 -8.40
C ILE A 16 3.25 2.33 -9.10
N SER A 17 1.99 1.92 -9.33
CA SER A 17 1.66 0.55 -9.77
C SER A 17 2.31 0.16 -11.10
N ALA A 18 2.30 1.05 -12.10
CA ALA A 18 2.91 0.80 -13.40
C ALA A 18 4.44 0.61 -13.30
N VAL A 19 5.11 1.42 -12.49
CA VAL A 19 6.56 1.33 -12.28
C VAL A 19 6.93 0.00 -11.63
N LEU A 20 6.17 -0.40 -10.59
CA LEU A 20 6.41 -1.68 -9.91
C LEU A 20 6.13 -2.86 -10.84
N ALA A 21 5.03 -2.84 -11.58
CA ALA A 21 4.64 -3.92 -12.49
C ALA A 21 5.64 -4.12 -13.63
N ILE A 22 6.02 -3.04 -14.32
CA ILE A 22 6.99 -3.10 -15.43
C ILE A 22 8.37 -3.52 -14.92
N GLY A 23 8.77 -2.99 -13.76
CA GLY A 23 10.07 -3.31 -13.15
C GLY A 23 10.15 -4.70 -12.53
N GLY A 24 9.01 -5.37 -12.32
CA GLY A 24 8.93 -6.63 -11.58
C GLY A 24 9.28 -6.47 -10.10
N PHE A 25 8.91 -5.34 -9.50
CA PHE A 25 9.13 -5.01 -8.09
C PHE A 25 7.88 -5.36 -7.26
N PRO A 26 8.04 -5.77 -5.99
CA PRO A 26 6.91 -6.04 -5.13
C PRO A 26 6.16 -4.76 -4.74
N GLY A 27 4.84 -4.85 -4.70
CA GLY A 27 3.95 -3.79 -4.24
C GLY A 27 2.81 -4.33 -3.40
N ILE A 28 2.42 -3.60 -2.35
CA ILE A 28 1.28 -3.94 -1.47
C ILE A 28 0.43 -2.70 -1.27
N ASN A 29 -0.88 -2.81 -1.55
CA ASN A 29 -1.86 -1.78 -1.26
C ASN A 29 -2.59 -2.06 0.05
N VAL A 30 -2.73 -1.05 0.91
CA VAL A 30 -3.44 -1.17 2.20
C VAL A 30 -4.49 -0.07 2.30
N PRO A 31 -5.72 -0.36 2.81
CA PRO A 31 -6.75 0.65 3.02
C PRO A 31 -6.27 1.79 3.94
N ALA A 32 -6.44 3.03 3.50
CA ALA A 32 -5.92 4.22 4.17
C ALA A 32 -6.97 5.29 4.46
N GLY A 33 -8.19 5.13 3.94
CA GLY A 33 -9.27 6.05 4.26
C GLY A 33 -10.48 5.92 3.35
N TYR A 34 -11.36 6.90 3.49
CA TYR A 34 -12.55 7.09 2.69
C TYR A 34 -12.62 8.57 2.32
N ASP A 35 -13.06 8.90 1.11
CA ASP A 35 -13.34 10.29 0.73
C ASP A 35 -14.67 10.77 1.35
N GLU A 36 -15.04 12.03 1.07
CA GLU A 36 -16.28 12.64 1.56
C GLU A 36 -17.55 11.90 1.12
N LYS A 37 -17.47 11.10 0.04
CA LYS A 37 -18.57 10.29 -0.49
C LYS A 37 -18.56 8.85 0.05
N GLY A 38 -17.62 8.53 0.94
CA GLY A 38 -17.46 7.18 1.47
C GLY A 38 -16.78 6.19 0.52
N VAL A 39 -16.10 6.68 -0.53
CA VAL A 39 -15.34 5.82 -1.45
C VAL A 39 -14.00 5.47 -0.81
N PRO A 40 -13.65 4.17 -0.66
CA PRO A 40 -12.40 3.78 -0.04
C PRO A 40 -11.20 4.15 -0.93
N PHE A 41 -10.12 4.60 -0.29
CA PHE A 41 -8.81 4.72 -0.94
C PHE A 41 -7.74 4.03 -0.10
N GLY A 42 -6.69 3.59 -0.78
CA GLY A 42 -5.52 2.95 -0.17
C GLY A 42 -4.25 3.76 -0.40
N ILE A 43 -3.21 3.36 0.32
CA ILE A 43 -1.82 3.72 0.01
C ILE A 43 -1.11 2.49 -0.53
N ASN A 44 -0.18 2.71 -1.46
CA ASN A 44 0.60 1.63 -2.06
C ASN A 44 2.06 1.71 -1.60
N PHE A 45 2.52 0.66 -0.93
CA PHE A 45 3.93 0.46 -0.60
C PHE A 45 4.62 -0.27 -1.75
N GLY A 46 5.81 0.17 -2.14
CA GLY A 46 6.66 -0.47 -3.14
C GLY A 46 8.04 -0.78 -2.57
N GLY A 47 8.53 -1.99 -2.80
CA GLY A 47 9.85 -2.44 -2.37
C GLY A 47 10.77 -2.77 -3.55
N LEU A 48 12.02 -3.15 -3.23
CA LEU A 48 12.95 -3.73 -4.21
C LEU A 48 12.69 -5.23 -4.39
N LYS A 49 13.23 -5.83 -5.46
CA LYS A 49 13.09 -7.28 -5.71
C LYS A 49 13.62 -8.09 -4.53
N GLY A 50 12.87 -9.09 -4.08
CA GLY A 50 13.25 -9.95 -2.95
C GLY A 50 13.01 -9.34 -1.57
N THR A 51 12.30 -8.21 -1.47
CA THR A 51 11.99 -7.53 -0.19
C THR A 51 10.56 -7.76 0.29
N GLU A 52 9.84 -8.75 -0.24
CA GLU A 52 8.44 -9.05 0.05
C GLU A 52 8.19 -9.22 1.56
N GLN A 53 9.08 -9.92 2.27
CA GLN A 53 8.97 -10.13 3.71
C GLN A 53 8.97 -8.81 4.49
N LYS A 54 9.89 -7.90 4.16
CA LYS A 54 9.99 -6.57 4.77
C LYS A 54 8.78 -5.72 4.40
N LEU A 55 8.33 -5.78 3.15
CA LEU A 55 7.16 -5.05 2.67
C LEU A 55 5.88 -5.49 3.40
N ILE A 56 5.71 -6.80 3.67
CA ILE A 56 4.60 -7.34 4.48
C ILE A 56 4.67 -6.80 5.91
N GLN A 57 5.86 -6.76 6.53
CA GLN A 57 6.00 -6.20 7.88
C GLN A 57 5.59 -4.73 7.96
N ILE A 58 6.00 -3.92 6.98
CA ILE A 58 5.64 -2.50 6.89
C ILE A 58 4.12 -2.34 6.72
N ALA A 59 3.55 -3.05 5.74
CA ALA A 59 2.11 -3.00 5.46
C ALA A 59 1.27 -3.46 6.66
N TYR A 60 1.67 -4.54 7.31
CA TYR A 60 1.01 -5.06 8.51
C TYR A 60 1.08 -4.09 9.68
N GLY A 61 2.25 -3.46 9.91
CA GLY A 61 2.38 -2.42 10.93
C GLY A 61 1.39 -1.28 10.72
N PHE A 62 1.28 -0.78 9.47
CA PHE A 62 0.31 0.24 9.12
C PHE A 62 -1.14 -0.23 9.31
N GLU A 63 -1.50 -1.41 8.82
CA GLU A 63 -2.85 -1.97 8.95
C GLU A 63 -3.25 -2.10 10.43
N GLN A 64 -2.37 -2.66 11.26
CA GLN A 64 -2.69 -2.96 12.66
C GLN A 64 -2.78 -1.70 13.54
N LEU A 65 -1.98 -0.67 13.24
CA LEU A 65 -2.03 0.60 13.95
C LEU A 65 -3.30 1.40 13.60
N THR A 66 -3.76 1.30 12.35
CA THR A 66 -4.80 2.19 11.84
C THR A 66 -6.19 1.55 11.82
N LYS A 67 -6.29 0.26 11.50
CA LYS A 67 -7.53 -0.52 11.38
C LYS A 67 -8.64 0.21 10.61
N ILE A 68 -8.26 0.95 9.58
CA ILE A 68 -9.15 1.89 8.86
C ILE A 68 -10.25 1.16 8.09
N ARG A 69 -9.98 -0.05 7.62
CA ARG A 69 -10.90 -0.80 6.75
C ARG A 69 -12.23 -1.08 7.46
N LYS A 70 -13.32 -0.63 6.84
CA LYS A 70 -14.70 -0.96 7.20
C LYS A 70 -15.31 -1.88 6.14
N PRO A 71 -16.08 -2.91 6.51
CA PRO A 71 -16.90 -3.66 5.57
C PRO A 71 -17.90 -2.74 4.83
N PRO A 72 -18.18 -2.99 3.53
CA PRO A 72 -19.22 -2.24 2.82
C PRO A 72 -20.61 -2.55 3.40
N THR A 73 -21.52 -1.58 3.35
CA THR A 73 -22.85 -1.66 3.96
C THR A 73 -23.97 -2.01 2.98
N PHE A 74 -23.64 -2.30 1.72
CA PHE A 74 -24.65 -2.73 0.75
C PHE A 74 -25.23 -4.08 1.17
N ILE A 75 -26.56 -4.15 1.28
CA ILE A 75 -27.27 -5.43 1.39
C ILE A 75 -27.31 -6.03 -0.03
N ALA A 76 -26.88 -7.28 -0.17
CA ALA A 76 -26.94 -8.01 -1.43
C ALA A 76 -28.38 -8.39 -1.81
#